data_AF-A0AB38TJB8-F1
#
_entry.id   AF-A0AB38TJB8-F1
#
_cell.length_a   1.000
_cell.length_b   1.000
_cell.length_c   1.000
_cell.angle_alpha   90.00
_cell.angle_beta   90.00
_cell.angle_gamma   90.00
#
_symmetry.space_group_name_H-M   'P 1'
#
loop_
_entity.id
_entity.type
_entity.pdbx_description
1 polymer ?
#
loop_
_entity_poly.entity_id
_entity_poly.type
_entity_poly.pdbx_seq_one_letter_code
_entity_poly.pdbx_strand_id
1 'polypeptide(L)'
;MQSAVDLAHSGLPSGTGRRARRRAPLWLVLAAIFVALLALVPLAFIIWIAVQTGWETVSALVFRPRVGELLVNTVLLVALSVPITIVLSVSLAWLTERSDLPGARLWAWLCVAPLAIPAFVHSYAWVTMVPGLHGLWAGVLVSVIAYFPFLYLPVSAALRRLDPALEDAAAALGLGPRRVFWRVVLPQLRLAICGGSLLVGLHLLAEYGLYVFIRFDTFTTAIVDQFQSTFNGPAANMLAGVLVSCCFVLLGLEVLVRGEERYARVGSGAARHQQRTSLGRATLPSLLLLVVITLLALGVPFVTIGGWLAAGGSAVWRLDEIGLALGQTLFLALAGALLATVAAMPMAWISIRAPGPLQRLLEGCNYIVGSLPGVVIALALVTITVRIALPLYQTLFTILVAYALMFLPRALVSLRASIAQAPVELERAASSLGRPPLQALWSTTIRLSAPGAAAGMALVALGIMNELTATQMLAPNGTRTLAMAFWSYSGEIDYASAAPYAFIMVAMSLPLTWLLYVQSKRMAGR
;
A
#
# COMPACT_ATOMS: atom_id res chain seq x y z
N MET A 1 45.24 46.38 26.43
CA MET A 1 44.03 45.91 25.70
C MET A 1 44.34 44.57 25.03
N GLN A 2 44.67 43.57 25.84
CA GLN A 2 45.26 42.31 25.40
C GLN A 2 44.63 41.13 26.20
N SER A 3 43.37 41.31 26.61
CA SER A 3 42.66 40.41 27.53
C SER A 3 41.21 40.13 27.10
N ALA A 4 40.92 40.24 25.80
CA ALA A 4 39.57 40.01 25.26
C ALA A 4 39.53 39.00 24.10
N VAL A 5 40.64 38.31 23.80
CA VAL A 5 40.75 37.36 22.68
C VAL A 5 40.92 35.90 23.15
N ASP A 6 41.17 35.64 24.43
CA ASP A 6 41.44 34.29 24.96
C ASP A 6 40.23 33.54 25.57
N LEU A 7 39.00 34.00 25.35
CA LEU A 7 37.79 33.34 25.89
C LEU A 7 36.90 32.65 24.84
N ALA A 8 37.37 32.50 23.59
CA ALA A 8 36.63 31.85 22.51
C ALA A 8 37.06 30.39 22.19
N HIS A 9 37.91 29.78 23.02
CA HIS A 9 38.33 28.38 22.89
C HIS A 9 38.10 27.58 24.18
N SER A 10 36.91 27.69 24.80
CA SER A 10 36.43 26.61 25.67
C SER A 10 35.83 25.53 24.79
N GLY A 11 36.65 24.53 24.47
CA GLY A 11 36.24 23.33 23.76
C GLY A 11 35.07 22.68 24.46
N LEU A 12 33.86 22.86 23.92
CA LEU A 12 32.79 21.91 24.12
C LEU A 12 33.35 20.54 23.71
N PRO A 13 33.34 19.52 24.58
CA PRO A 13 33.71 18.19 24.15
C PRO A 13 32.77 17.83 23.00
N SER A 14 33.31 17.77 21.80
CA SER A 14 32.71 17.13 20.63
C SER A 14 32.67 15.64 20.94
N GLY A 15 31.77 15.28 21.85
CA GLY A 15 31.34 13.94 22.14
C GLY A 15 30.64 13.38 20.92
N THR A 16 31.41 13.12 19.87
CA THR A 16 31.15 12.06 18.91
C THR A 16 31.29 10.74 19.69
N GLY A 17 30.38 10.55 20.66
CA GLY A 17 30.17 9.26 21.27
C GLY A 17 29.87 8.32 20.12
N ARG A 18 30.85 7.48 19.78
CA ARG A 18 30.65 6.25 19.02
C ARG A 18 29.41 5.63 19.65
N ARG A 19 28.24 5.79 19.02
CA ARG A 19 27.01 5.13 19.44
C ARG A 19 27.38 3.66 19.44
N ALA A 20 27.59 3.07 20.62
CA ALA A 20 27.88 1.66 20.75
C ALA A 20 26.76 0.94 20.01
N ARG A 21 27.09 0.37 18.83
CA ARG A 21 26.14 -0.38 18.02
C ARG A 21 25.69 -1.53 18.89
N ARG A 22 24.48 -1.44 19.41
CA ARG A 22 23.88 -2.52 20.19
C ARG A 22 23.85 -3.74 19.28
N ARG A 23 24.55 -4.81 19.65
CA ARG A 23 24.41 -6.09 18.96
C ARG A 23 22.98 -6.56 19.19
N ALA A 24 22.24 -6.78 18.11
CA ALA A 24 20.90 -7.34 18.21
C ALA A 24 21.00 -8.72 18.88
N PRO A 25 20.07 -9.08 19.78
CA PRO A 25 20.07 -10.41 20.38
C PRO A 25 19.87 -11.46 19.26
N LEU A 26 20.61 -12.56 19.37
CA LEU A 26 20.71 -13.57 18.30
C LEU A 26 19.34 -14.07 17.83
N TRP A 27 18.41 -14.33 18.76
CA TRP A 27 17.07 -14.81 18.43
C TRP A 27 16.25 -13.84 17.58
N LEU A 28 16.38 -12.52 17.78
CA LEU A 28 15.71 -11.52 16.92
C LEU A 28 16.27 -11.54 15.51
N VAL A 29 17.60 -11.68 15.39
CA VAL A 29 18.28 -11.79 14.10
C VAL A 29 17.85 -13.05 13.38
N LEU A 30 17.83 -14.19 14.07
CA LEU A 30 17.36 -15.47 13.52
C LEU A 30 15.88 -15.39 13.10
N ALA A 31 15.02 -14.76 13.90
CA ALA A 31 13.61 -14.57 13.55
C ALA A 31 13.45 -13.67 12.31
N ALA A 32 14.22 -12.57 12.21
CA ALA A 32 14.18 -11.70 11.04
C ALA A 32 14.71 -12.40 9.78
N ILE A 33 15.77 -13.21 9.91
CA ILE A 33 16.29 -14.05 8.81
C ILE A 33 15.23 -15.06 8.38
N PHE A 34 14.60 -15.76 9.34
CA PHE A 34 13.55 -16.73 9.04
C PHE A 34 12.39 -16.09 8.27
N VAL A 35 11.90 -14.93 8.72
CA VAL A 35 10.83 -14.21 8.04
C VAL A 35 11.26 -13.75 6.64
N ALA A 36 12.48 -13.25 6.48
CA ALA A 36 12.99 -12.84 5.16
C ALA A 36 13.15 -14.03 4.21
N LEU A 37 13.63 -15.19 4.70
CA LEU A 37 13.73 -16.42 3.91
C LEU A 37 12.34 -16.91 3.51
N LEU A 38 11.39 -16.94 4.45
CA LEU A 38 10.01 -17.33 4.18
C LEU A 38 9.37 -16.40 3.13
N ALA A 39 9.65 -15.10 3.21
CA ALA A 39 9.17 -14.12 2.25
C ALA A 39 9.72 -14.36 0.83
N LEU A 40 10.95 -14.85 0.70
CA LEU A 40 11.57 -15.17 -0.60
C LEU A 40 11.09 -16.52 -1.19
N VAL A 41 10.40 -17.37 -0.42
CA VAL A 41 9.96 -18.69 -0.87
C VAL A 41 9.12 -18.64 -2.16
N PRO A 42 8.08 -17.78 -2.30
CA PRO A 42 7.31 -17.69 -3.54
C PRO A 42 8.16 -17.37 -4.77
N LEU A 43 9.09 -16.42 -4.63
CA LEU A 43 9.98 -16.00 -5.71
C LEU A 43 10.97 -17.12 -6.09
N ALA A 44 11.60 -17.73 -5.09
CA ALA A 44 12.53 -18.84 -5.30
C ALA A 44 11.83 -20.02 -6.00
N PHE A 45 10.57 -20.27 -5.66
CA PHE A 45 9.81 -21.35 -6.24
C PHE A 45 9.45 -21.09 -7.72
N ILE A 46 9.10 -19.87 -8.09
CA ILE A 46 8.86 -19.51 -9.50
C ILE A 46 10.13 -19.70 -10.34
N ILE A 47 11.28 -19.30 -9.79
CA ILE A 47 12.57 -19.53 -10.45
C ILE A 47 12.84 -21.04 -10.59
N TRP A 48 12.60 -21.81 -9.53
CA TRP A 48 12.77 -23.26 -9.55
C TRP A 48 11.89 -23.94 -10.60
N ILE A 49 10.62 -23.54 -10.70
CA ILE A 49 9.69 -24.10 -11.69
C ILE A 49 10.11 -23.73 -13.12
N ALA A 50 10.63 -22.52 -13.35
CA ALA A 50 11.15 -22.11 -14.65
C ALA A 50 12.36 -22.96 -15.06
N VAL A 51 13.29 -23.22 -14.13
CA VAL A 51 14.43 -24.11 -14.36
C VAL A 51 13.98 -25.54 -14.65
N GLN A 52 13.03 -26.07 -13.87
CA GLN A 52 12.52 -27.44 -14.05
C GLN A 52 11.77 -27.60 -15.39
N THR A 53 11.07 -26.56 -15.84
CA THR A 53 10.28 -26.58 -17.09
C THR A 53 11.17 -26.64 -18.34
N GLY A 54 12.43 -26.20 -18.23
CA GLY A 54 13.41 -26.22 -19.32
C GLY A 54 13.27 -25.02 -20.27
N TRP A 55 14.41 -24.52 -20.77
CA TRP A 55 14.46 -23.30 -21.58
C TRP A 55 13.58 -23.35 -22.84
N GLU A 56 13.52 -24.50 -23.51
CA GLU A 56 12.71 -24.69 -24.71
C GLU A 56 11.22 -24.41 -24.42
N THR A 57 10.65 -25.07 -23.42
CA THR A 57 9.25 -24.87 -23.01
C THR A 57 9.01 -23.47 -22.45
N VAL A 58 9.94 -22.93 -21.65
CA VAL A 58 9.84 -21.55 -21.11
C VAL A 58 9.78 -20.54 -22.24
N SER A 59 10.71 -20.63 -23.21
CA SER A 59 10.75 -19.72 -24.36
C SER A 59 9.48 -19.83 -25.20
N ALA A 60 9.00 -21.05 -25.43
CA ALA A 60 7.76 -21.31 -26.17
C ALA A 60 6.49 -20.81 -25.45
N LEU A 61 6.51 -20.67 -24.12
CA LEU A 61 5.40 -20.13 -23.32
C LEU A 61 5.47 -18.61 -23.18
N VAL A 62 6.67 -18.06 -22.97
CA VAL A 62 6.90 -16.63 -22.72
C VAL A 62 6.82 -15.81 -24.01
N PHE A 63 7.33 -16.30 -25.13
CA PHE A 63 7.35 -15.56 -26.40
C PHE A 63 6.12 -15.78 -27.29
N ARG A 64 4.99 -16.19 -26.70
CA ARG A 64 3.73 -16.34 -27.45
C ARG A 64 3.13 -14.97 -27.77
N PRO A 65 2.42 -14.82 -28.92
CA PRO A 65 1.75 -13.57 -29.28
C PRO A 65 0.86 -13.02 -28.17
N ARG A 66 0.12 -13.91 -27.48
CA ARG A 66 -0.74 -13.55 -26.34
C ARG A 66 0.03 -12.89 -25.19
N VAL A 67 1.26 -13.31 -24.89
CA VAL A 67 2.08 -12.68 -23.85
C VAL A 67 2.48 -11.27 -24.27
N GLY A 68 2.78 -11.07 -25.56
CA GLY A 68 3.03 -9.76 -26.15
C GLY A 68 1.83 -8.82 -26.00
N GLU A 69 0.61 -9.29 -26.30
CA GLU A 69 -0.63 -8.52 -26.09
C GLU A 69 -0.83 -8.13 -24.62
N LEU A 70 -0.65 -9.08 -23.70
CA LEU A 70 -0.77 -8.83 -22.25
C LEU A 70 0.27 -7.82 -21.76
N LEU A 71 1.49 -7.90 -22.29
CA LEU A 71 2.55 -6.94 -21.98
C LEU A 71 2.19 -5.54 -22.48
N VAL A 72 1.73 -5.41 -23.72
CA VAL A 72 1.28 -4.11 -24.27
C VAL A 72 0.13 -3.54 -23.45
N ASN A 73 -0.90 -4.34 -23.16
CA ASN A 73 -2.04 -3.90 -22.35
C ASN A 73 -1.61 -3.42 -20.96
N THR A 74 -0.79 -4.21 -20.28
CA THR A 74 -0.33 -3.92 -18.92
C THR A 74 0.59 -2.68 -18.88
N VAL A 75 1.49 -2.55 -19.85
CA VAL A 75 2.37 -1.38 -19.98
C VAL A 75 1.58 -0.12 -20.31
N LEU A 76 0.64 -0.18 -21.27
CA LEU A 76 -0.22 0.96 -21.62
C LEU A 76 -1.08 1.41 -20.44
N LEU A 77 -1.65 0.45 -19.70
CA LEU A 77 -2.43 0.74 -18.50
C LEU A 77 -1.60 1.54 -17.48
N VAL A 78 -0.38 1.10 -17.17
CA VAL A 78 0.51 1.80 -16.23
C VAL A 78 0.95 3.15 -16.79
N ALA A 79 1.38 3.19 -18.06
CA ALA A 79 1.89 4.38 -18.72
C ALA A 79 0.83 5.49 -18.87
N LEU A 80 -0.46 5.15 -18.94
CA LEU A 80 -1.56 6.11 -18.99
C LEU A 80 -2.06 6.47 -17.59
N SER A 81 -2.29 5.47 -16.72
CA SER A 81 -2.93 5.69 -15.42
C SER A 81 -2.02 6.44 -14.45
N VAL A 82 -0.72 6.13 -14.40
CA VAL A 82 0.21 6.74 -13.44
C VAL A 82 0.37 8.24 -13.67
N PRO A 83 0.66 8.74 -14.88
CA PRO A 83 0.76 10.19 -15.12
C PRO A 83 -0.52 10.96 -14.81
N ILE A 84 -1.69 10.42 -15.19
CA ILE A 84 -2.98 11.03 -14.88
C ILE A 84 -3.17 11.10 -13.36
N THR A 85 -2.83 10.01 -12.66
CA THR A 85 -2.90 9.95 -11.20
C THR A 85 -1.96 10.97 -10.55
N ILE A 86 -0.76 11.18 -11.09
CA ILE A 86 0.19 12.21 -10.62
C ILE A 86 -0.39 13.61 -10.75
N VAL A 87 -0.85 13.96 -11.95
CA VAL A 87 -1.42 15.30 -12.19
C VAL A 87 -2.62 15.53 -11.28
N LEU A 88 -3.53 14.55 -11.18
CA LEU A 88 -4.71 14.62 -10.33
C LEU A 88 -4.32 14.76 -8.85
N SER A 89 -3.49 13.87 -8.33
CA SER A 89 -3.13 13.82 -6.91
C SER A 89 -2.36 15.06 -6.46
N VAL A 90 -1.41 15.53 -7.28
CA VAL A 90 -0.65 16.77 -7.00
C VAL A 90 -1.57 17.98 -7.00
N SER A 91 -2.51 18.05 -7.96
CA SER A 91 -3.50 19.14 -8.03
C SER A 91 -4.43 19.14 -6.82
N LEU A 92 -5.00 17.99 -6.46
CA LEU A 92 -5.88 17.85 -5.30
C LEU A 92 -5.14 18.14 -3.98
N ALA A 93 -3.90 17.66 -3.84
CA ALA A 93 -3.07 17.92 -2.66
C ALA A 93 -2.71 19.40 -2.55
N TRP A 94 -2.36 20.06 -3.65
CA TRP A 94 -2.09 21.50 -3.65
C TRP A 94 -3.34 22.30 -3.31
N LEU A 95 -4.51 21.98 -3.90
CA LEU A 95 -5.77 22.66 -3.58
C LEU A 95 -6.14 22.51 -2.10
N THR A 96 -6.01 21.32 -1.53
CA THR A 96 -6.43 21.07 -0.14
C THR A 96 -5.45 21.59 0.90
N GLU A 97 -4.15 21.71 0.59
CA GLU A 97 -3.11 22.11 1.56
C GLU A 97 -2.56 23.52 1.38
N ARG A 98 -2.50 24.03 0.14
CA ARG A 98 -1.81 25.28 -0.21
C ARG A 98 -2.73 26.42 -0.62
N SER A 99 -4.02 26.18 -0.78
CA SER A 99 -4.97 27.20 -1.22
C SER A 99 -5.99 27.59 -0.13
N ASP A 100 -6.74 28.66 -0.37
CA ASP A 100 -7.85 29.13 0.48
C ASP A 100 -9.19 28.42 0.19
N LEU A 101 -9.14 27.24 -0.45
CA LEU A 101 -10.30 26.43 -0.82
C LEU A 101 -11.33 26.30 0.33
N PRO A 102 -12.61 26.67 0.10
CA PRO A 102 -13.64 26.54 1.12
C PRO A 102 -13.89 25.07 1.43
N GLY A 103 -13.98 24.74 2.72
CA GLY A 103 -14.21 23.36 3.16
C GLY A 103 -13.02 22.42 2.91
N ALA A 104 -11.79 22.91 2.74
CA ALA A 104 -10.60 22.08 2.43
C ALA A 104 -10.44 20.82 3.30
N ARG A 105 -10.87 20.85 4.57
CA ARG A 105 -10.85 19.67 5.46
C ARG A 105 -11.79 18.55 4.99
N LEU A 106 -13.01 18.91 4.56
CA LEU A 106 -13.99 17.98 4.01
C LEU A 106 -13.45 17.37 2.71
N TRP A 107 -12.96 18.21 1.80
CA TRP A 107 -12.37 17.77 0.54
C TRP A 107 -11.17 16.84 0.74
N ALA A 108 -10.28 17.17 1.68
CA ALA A 108 -9.15 16.30 1.99
C ALA A 108 -9.58 14.92 2.52
N TRP A 109 -10.70 14.84 3.24
CA TRP A 109 -11.27 13.55 3.66
C TRP A 109 -11.92 12.81 2.49
N LEU A 110 -12.70 13.51 1.66
CA LEU A 110 -13.33 12.94 0.46
C LEU A 110 -12.30 12.45 -0.57
N CYS A 111 -11.12 13.04 -0.64
CA CYS A 111 -10.00 12.53 -1.44
C CYS A 111 -9.40 11.22 -0.92
N VAL A 112 -9.64 10.85 0.35
CA VAL A 112 -9.10 9.64 0.98
C VAL A 112 -10.16 8.55 1.11
N ALA A 113 -11.43 8.93 1.22
CA ALA A 113 -12.58 8.03 1.34
C ALA A 113 -12.67 6.93 0.26
N PRO A 114 -12.27 7.11 -1.02
CA PRO A 114 -12.34 6.06 -2.03
C PRO A 114 -11.54 4.80 -1.67
N LEU A 115 -10.51 4.91 -0.82
CA LEU A 115 -9.77 3.74 -0.32
C LEU A 115 -10.64 2.76 0.49
N ALA A 116 -11.83 3.19 0.92
CA ALA A 116 -12.76 2.34 1.65
C ALA A 116 -13.54 1.41 0.72
N ILE A 117 -13.55 1.71 -0.58
CA ILE A 117 -14.28 0.93 -1.58
C ILE A 117 -13.27 -0.02 -2.24
N PRO A 118 -13.47 -1.34 -2.16
CA PRO A 118 -12.61 -2.29 -2.85
C PRO A 118 -12.60 -2.03 -4.36
N ALA A 119 -11.46 -2.21 -5.02
CA ALA A 119 -11.28 -1.89 -6.43
C ALA A 119 -12.23 -2.68 -7.36
N PHE A 120 -12.51 -3.93 -7.02
CA PHE A 120 -13.50 -4.74 -7.74
C PHE A 120 -14.95 -4.28 -7.52
N VAL A 121 -15.25 -3.65 -6.38
CA VAL A 121 -16.56 -3.01 -6.13
C VAL A 121 -16.66 -1.72 -6.96
N HIS A 122 -15.56 -0.98 -7.12
CA HIS A 122 -15.50 0.17 -8.03
C HIS A 122 -15.82 -0.23 -9.47
N SER A 123 -15.13 -1.24 -10.02
CA SER A 123 -15.40 -1.70 -11.39
C SER A 123 -16.82 -2.24 -11.55
N TYR A 124 -17.31 -3.00 -10.58
CA TYR A 124 -18.68 -3.50 -10.57
C TYR A 124 -19.71 -2.37 -10.65
N ALA A 125 -19.54 -1.34 -9.81
CA ALA A 125 -20.41 -0.15 -9.82
C ALA A 125 -20.39 0.56 -11.17
N TRP A 126 -19.20 0.71 -11.75
CA TRP A 126 -19.03 1.38 -13.03
C TRP A 126 -19.63 0.61 -14.20
N VAL A 127 -19.41 -0.70 -14.26
CA VAL A 127 -19.97 -1.58 -15.31
C VAL A 127 -21.49 -1.72 -15.16
N THR A 128 -22.01 -1.71 -13.94
CA THR A 128 -23.45 -1.65 -13.71
C THR A 128 -24.05 -0.36 -14.26
N MET A 129 -23.45 0.78 -13.92
CA MET A 129 -23.95 2.10 -14.31
C MET A 129 -23.81 2.34 -15.82
N VAL A 130 -22.70 1.87 -16.40
CA VAL A 130 -22.37 2.03 -17.82
C VAL A 130 -21.92 0.66 -18.37
N PRO A 131 -22.85 -0.20 -18.79
CA PRO A 131 -22.54 -1.56 -19.27
C PRO A 131 -21.56 -1.62 -20.46
N GLY A 132 -21.45 -0.55 -21.25
CA GLY A 132 -20.49 -0.43 -22.35
C GLY A 132 -19.06 -0.05 -21.93
N LEU A 133 -18.80 0.17 -20.63
CA LEU A 133 -17.51 0.64 -20.13
C LEU A 133 -16.53 -0.53 -19.97
N HIS A 134 -15.83 -0.88 -21.05
CA HIS A 134 -14.84 -1.97 -21.06
C HIS A 134 -13.49 -1.57 -21.70
N GLY A 135 -12.47 -2.41 -21.51
CA GLY A 135 -11.15 -2.24 -22.14
C GLY A 135 -10.23 -1.20 -21.47
N LEU A 136 -9.21 -0.75 -22.21
CA LEU A 136 -8.12 0.07 -21.66
C LEU A 136 -8.61 1.38 -21.03
N TRP A 137 -9.47 2.14 -21.70
CA TRP A 137 -9.94 3.44 -21.19
C TRP A 137 -10.77 3.32 -19.92
N ALA A 138 -11.62 2.29 -19.85
CA ALA A 138 -12.35 1.94 -18.65
C ALA A 138 -11.38 1.55 -17.51
N GLY A 139 -10.39 0.71 -17.82
CA GLY A 139 -9.32 0.33 -16.89
C GLY A 139 -8.58 1.55 -16.33
N VAL A 140 -8.18 2.49 -17.19
CA VAL A 140 -7.51 3.74 -16.79
C VAL A 140 -8.41 4.60 -15.91
N LEU A 141 -9.66 4.86 -16.33
CA LEU A 141 -10.60 5.70 -15.61
C LEU A 141 -10.84 5.17 -14.18
N VAL A 142 -11.24 3.90 -14.07
CA VAL A 142 -11.59 3.29 -12.78
C VAL A 142 -10.36 3.13 -11.91
N SER A 143 -9.19 2.81 -12.50
CA SER A 143 -7.92 2.75 -11.77
C SER A 143 -7.51 4.10 -11.18
N VAL A 144 -7.57 5.18 -11.96
CA VAL A 144 -7.23 6.53 -11.48
C VAL A 144 -8.13 6.91 -10.32
N ILE A 145 -9.44 6.69 -10.45
CA ILE A 145 -10.43 7.04 -9.44
C ILE A 145 -10.28 6.21 -8.16
N ALA A 146 -9.98 4.92 -8.27
CA ALA A 146 -9.79 4.04 -7.12
C ALA A 146 -8.45 4.28 -6.40
N TYR A 147 -7.38 4.59 -7.16
CA TYR A 147 -6.02 4.55 -6.64
C TYR A 147 -5.31 5.90 -6.48
N PHE A 148 -5.88 7.02 -6.96
CA PHE A 148 -5.29 8.34 -6.68
C PHE A 148 -5.06 8.64 -5.19
N PRO A 149 -5.85 8.14 -4.22
CA PRO A 149 -5.60 8.44 -2.82
C PRO A 149 -4.22 7.95 -2.33
N PHE A 150 -3.69 6.86 -2.89
CA PHE A 150 -2.37 6.33 -2.54
C PHE A 150 -1.22 7.28 -2.87
N LEU A 151 -1.41 8.15 -3.88
CA LEU A 151 -0.44 9.19 -4.25
C LEU A 151 -0.77 10.53 -3.59
N TYR A 152 -2.05 10.86 -3.44
CA TYR A 152 -2.51 12.06 -2.74
C TYR A 152 -1.99 12.14 -1.29
N LEU A 153 -2.03 11.03 -0.54
CA LEU A 153 -1.59 10.99 0.86
C LEU A 153 -0.11 11.38 1.07
N PRO A 154 0.88 10.74 0.41
CA PRO A 154 2.28 11.13 0.57
C PRO A 154 2.56 12.53 0.02
N VAL A 155 1.92 12.97 -1.06
CA VAL A 155 2.11 14.31 -1.62
C VAL A 155 1.55 15.40 -0.69
N SER A 156 0.35 15.22 -0.15
CA SER A 156 -0.24 16.16 0.83
C SER A 156 0.59 16.21 2.12
N ALA A 157 1.08 15.07 2.59
CA ALA A 157 1.98 15.01 3.75
C ALA A 157 3.33 15.70 3.48
N ALA A 158 3.89 15.59 2.27
CA ALA A 158 5.12 16.26 1.88
C ALA A 158 4.93 17.78 1.79
N LEU A 159 3.87 18.24 1.12
CA LEU A 159 3.51 19.67 1.03
C LEU A 159 3.43 20.33 2.41
N ARG A 160 2.78 19.69 3.38
CA ARG A 160 2.67 20.20 4.76
C ARG A 160 4.01 20.38 5.48
N ARG A 161 5.05 19.65 5.08
CA ARG A 161 6.38 19.65 5.73
C ARG A 161 7.38 20.58 5.05
N LEU A 162 7.10 21.02 3.82
CA LEU A 162 8.02 21.92 3.11
C LEU A 162 8.19 23.22 3.89
N ASP A 163 9.42 23.72 3.92
CA ASP A 163 9.75 24.98 4.58
C ASP A 163 9.27 26.17 3.72
N PRO A 164 8.37 27.03 4.22
CA PRO A 164 7.94 28.23 3.51
C PRO A 164 9.10 29.15 3.12
N ALA A 165 10.21 29.14 3.87
CA ALA A 165 11.35 30.03 3.62
C ALA A 165 11.97 29.87 2.22
N LEU A 166 11.94 28.66 1.65
CA LEU A 166 12.43 28.42 0.29
C LEU A 166 11.51 29.04 -0.76
N GLU A 167 10.20 29.03 -0.51
CA GLU A 167 9.20 29.67 -1.38
C GLU A 167 9.32 31.20 -1.28
N ASP A 168 9.49 31.74 -0.07
CA ASP A 168 9.67 33.17 0.19
C ASP A 168 10.99 33.71 -0.42
N ALA A 169 12.10 32.98 -0.27
CA ALA A 169 13.38 33.37 -0.85
C ALA A 169 13.32 33.39 -2.38
N ALA A 170 12.65 32.40 -2.99
CA ALA A 170 12.43 32.37 -4.42
C ALA A 170 11.54 33.54 -4.89
N ALA A 171 10.49 33.88 -4.14
CA ALA A 171 9.65 35.03 -4.41
C ALA A 171 10.41 36.36 -4.28
N ALA A 172 11.27 36.51 -3.27
CA ALA A 172 12.13 37.68 -3.07
C ALA A 172 13.15 37.87 -4.19
N LEU A 173 13.58 36.78 -4.84
CA LEU A 173 14.41 36.80 -6.06
C LEU A 173 13.59 37.12 -7.34
N GLY A 174 12.32 37.52 -7.22
CA GLY A 174 11.47 37.94 -8.34
C GLY A 174 10.73 36.80 -9.05
N LEU A 175 10.71 35.59 -8.50
CA LEU A 175 9.92 34.51 -9.09
C LEU A 175 8.45 34.64 -8.72
N GLY A 176 7.57 34.71 -9.72
CA GLY A 176 6.12 34.66 -9.50
C GLY A 176 5.63 33.27 -9.03
N PRO A 177 4.40 33.16 -8.50
CA PRO A 177 3.89 31.94 -7.84
C PRO A 177 3.96 30.67 -8.70
N ARG A 178 3.66 30.78 -10.00
CA ARG A 178 3.77 29.65 -10.94
C ARG A 178 5.22 29.16 -11.06
N ARG A 179 6.19 30.07 -11.16
CA ARG A 179 7.61 29.71 -11.26
C ARG A 179 8.13 29.14 -9.95
N VAL A 180 7.69 29.66 -8.80
CA VAL A 180 8.00 29.09 -7.48
C VAL A 180 7.47 27.65 -7.39
N PHE A 181 6.23 27.40 -7.81
CA PHE A 181 5.69 26.05 -7.81
C PHE A 181 6.53 25.07 -8.64
N TRP A 182 6.80 25.38 -9.92
CA TRP A 182 7.51 24.47 -10.81
C TRP A 182 9.01 24.34 -10.51
N ARG A 183 9.67 25.38 -10.00
CA ARG A 183 11.13 25.37 -9.75
C ARG A 183 11.51 25.03 -8.31
N VAL A 184 10.62 25.23 -7.34
CA VAL A 184 10.93 25.05 -5.92
C VAL A 184 10.06 23.96 -5.30
N VAL A 185 8.74 24.05 -5.43
CA VAL A 185 7.82 23.11 -4.76
C VAL A 185 7.84 21.73 -5.42
N LEU A 186 7.57 21.66 -6.73
CA LEU A 186 7.43 20.39 -7.44
C LEU A 186 8.71 19.51 -7.39
N PRO A 187 9.93 20.06 -7.55
CA PRO A 187 11.15 19.27 -7.42
C PRO A 187 11.32 18.67 -6.01
N GLN A 188 10.88 19.37 -4.96
CA GLN A 188 10.89 18.85 -3.59
C GLN A 188 9.83 17.76 -3.36
N LEU A 189 8.74 17.76 -4.14
CA LEU A 189 7.72 16.71 -4.10
C LEU A 189 8.13 15.43 -4.82
N ARG A 190 9.23 15.42 -5.58
CA ARG A 190 9.64 14.26 -6.41
C ARG A 190 9.69 12.96 -5.63
N LEU A 191 10.17 12.99 -4.38
CA LEU A 191 10.32 11.79 -3.55
C LEU A 191 8.96 11.19 -3.20
N ALA A 192 8.00 12.06 -2.83
CA ALA A 192 6.63 11.65 -2.54
C ALA A 192 5.90 11.18 -3.81
N ILE A 193 6.15 11.85 -4.93
CA ILE A 193 5.59 11.48 -6.24
C ILE A 193 6.10 10.11 -6.69
N CYS A 194 7.42 9.88 -6.66
CA CYS A 194 8.03 8.60 -7.05
C CYS A 194 7.56 7.45 -6.18
N GLY A 195 7.54 7.64 -4.85
CA GLY A 195 7.08 6.63 -3.92
C GLY A 195 5.60 6.28 -4.12
N GLY A 196 4.74 7.29 -4.28
CA GLY A 196 3.32 7.05 -4.54
C GLY A 196 3.05 6.49 -5.94
N SER A 197 3.81 6.89 -6.96
CA SER A 197 3.65 6.37 -8.32
C SER A 197 4.06 4.90 -8.41
N LEU A 198 5.11 4.51 -7.70
CA LEU A 198 5.49 3.11 -7.56
C LEU A 198 4.37 2.32 -6.87
N LEU A 199 3.82 2.82 -5.77
CA LEU A 199 2.70 2.17 -5.09
C LEU A 199 1.50 1.99 -6.01
N VAL A 200 1.09 3.04 -6.73
CA VAL A 200 -0.01 2.95 -7.71
C VAL A 200 0.32 1.92 -8.78
N GLY A 201 1.50 2.00 -9.42
CA GLY A 201 1.91 1.06 -10.47
C GLY A 201 1.90 -0.40 -10.01
N LEU A 202 2.40 -0.69 -8.82
CA LEU A 202 2.36 -2.04 -8.24
C LEU A 202 0.93 -2.53 -7.96
N HIS A 203 0.01 -1.64 -7.53
CA HIS A 203 -1.40 -2.00 -7.39
C HIS A 203 -2.05 -2.30 -8.74
N LEU A 204 -1.76 -1.51 -9.78
CA LEU A 204 -2.28 -1.77 -11.14
C LEU A 204 -1.78 -3.13 -11.67
N LEU A 205 -0.52 -3.48 -11.43
CA LEU A 205 0.01 -4.78 -11.84
C LEU A 205 -0.62 -5.95 -11.06
N ALA A 206 -0.98 -5.73 -9.80
CA ALA A 206 -1.46 -6.79 -8.92
C ALA A 206 -2.98 -6.97 -8.89
N GLU A 207 -3.74 -6.04 -9.46
CA GLU A 207 -5.18 -6.04 -9.34
C GLU A 207 -5.82 -7.06 -10.30
N TYR A 208 -6.69 -7.92 -9.75
CA TYR A 208 -7.47 -8.89 -10.53
C TYR A 208 -8.90 -8.42 -10.72
N GLY A 209 -9.58 -8.13 -9.61
CA GLY A 209 -11.02 -7.97 -9.60
C GLY A 209 -11.49 -6.71 -10.33
N LEU A 210 -10.70 -5.64 -10.35
CA LEU A 210 -11.03 -4.44 -11.14
C LEU A 210 -11.11 -4.75 -12.64
N TYR A 211 -10.09 -5.43 -13.19
CA TYR A 211 -9.93 -5.58 -14.64
C TYR A 211 -10.81 -6.67 -15.23
N VAL A 212 -11.08 -7.74 -14.48
CA VAL A 212 -11.97 -8.81 -14.94
C VAL A 212 -13.40 -8.31 -15.16
N PHE A 213 -13.94 -7.45 -14.29
CA PHE A 213 -15.28 -6.86 -14.48
C PHE A 213 -15.34 -5.93 -15.70
N ILE A 214 -14.26 -5.18 -15.96
CA ILE A 214 -14.12 -4.27 -17.10
C ILE A 214 -13.72 -5.01 -18.39
N ARG A 215 -13.55 -6.34 -18.34
CA ARG A 215 -13.14 -7.20 -19.46
C ARG A 215 -11.85 -6.69 -20.11
N PHE A 216 -10.88 -6.33 -19.27
CA PHE A 216 -9.57 -5.87 -19.71
C PHE A 216 -8.50 -6.89 -19.35
N ASP A 217 -7.87 -7.46 -20.37
CA ASP A 217 -6.87 -8.50 -20.20
C ASP A 217 -5.54 -7.92 -19.73
N THR A 218 -5.13 -8.32 -18.53
CA THR A 218 -3.83 -8.03 -17.92
C THR A 218 -3.10 -9.33 -17.59
N PHE A 219 -1.82 -9.25 -17.22
CA PHE A 219 -1.12 -10.44 -16.73
C PHE A 219 -1.83 -11.10 -15.54
N THR A 220 -2.35 -10.30 -14.61
CA THR A 220 -3.02 -10.82 -13.42
C THR A 220 -4.31 -11.58 -13.78
N THR A 221 -5.15 -11.04 -14.67
CA THR A 221 -6.35 -11.77 -15.13
C THR A 221 -5.98 -13.04 -15.87
N ALA A 222 -5.00 -12.99 -16.77
CA ALA A 222 -4.55 -14.16 -17.51
C ALA A 222 -3.93 -15.27 -16.62
N ILE A 223 -3.22 -14.91 -15.55
CA ILE A 223 -2.68 -15.88 -14.58
C ILE A 223 -3.83 -16.62 -13.88
N VAL A 224 -4.83 -15.87 -13.39
CA VAL A 224 -5.99 -16.46 -12.72
C VAL A 224 -6.76 -17.37 -13.69
N ASP A 225 -6.98 -16.93 -14.94
CA ASP A 225 -7.68 -17.72 -15.95
C ASP A 225 -6.93 -19.00 -16.35
N GLN A 226 -5.60 -18.94 -16.51
CA GLN A 226 -4.78 -20.13 -16.80
C GLN A 226 -4.79 -21.13 -15.65
N PHE A 227 -4.84 -20.63 -14.41
CA PHE A 227 -4.91 -21.45 -13.22
C PHE A 227 -6.29 -22.10 -13.03
N GLN A 228 -7.37 -21.31 -13.09
CA GLN A 228 -8.73 -21.76 -12.77
C GLN A 228 -9.42 -22.45 -13.94
N SER A 229 -9.30 -21.92 -15.16
CA SER A 229 -10.09 -22.38 -16.30
C SER A 229 -9.37 -23.44 -17.14
N THR A 230 -8.04 -23.34 -17.26
CA THR A 230 -7.24 -24.24 -18.10
C THR A 230 -6.46 -25.28 -17.28
N PHE A 231 -6.43 -25.14 -15.95
CA PHE A 231 -5.62 -25.96 -15.03
C PHE A 231 -4.15 -26.09 -15.48
N ASN A 232 -3.63 -25.06 -16.17
CA ASN A 232 -2.29 -25.07 -16.75
C ASN A 232 -1.29 -24.38 -15.82
N GLY A 233 -0.87 -25.11 -14.79
CA GLY A 233 0.10 -24.64 -13.81
C GLY A 233 1.40 -24.10 -14.41
N PRO A 234 2.06 -24.80 -15.36
CA PRO A 234 3.27 -24.29 -16.00
C PRO A 234 3.08 -22.95 -16.72
N ALA A 235 2.02 -22.80 -17.53
CA ALA A 235 1.75 -21.54 -18.24
C ALA A 235 1.45 -20.39 -17.26
N ALA A 236 0.64 -20.63 -16.23
CA ALA A 236 0.34 -19.65 -15.20
C ALA A 236 1.62 -19.19 -14.47
N ASN A 237 2.52 -20.12 -14.15
CA ASN A 237 3.80 -19.80 -13.51
C ASN A 237 4.73 -18.98 -14.42
N MET A 238 4.73 -19.23 -15.73
CA MET A 238 5.54 -18.44 -16.68
C MET A 238 4.99 -17.02 -16.80
N LEU A 239 3.67 -16.84 -16.89
CA LEU A 239 3.04 -15.53 -16.85
C LEU A 239 3.34 -14.79 -15.54
N ALA A 240 3.30 -15.48 -14.40
CA ALA A 240 3.70 -14.94 -13.10
C ALA A 240 5.18 -14.48 -13.11
N GLY A 241 6.09 -15.24 -13.71
CA GLY A 241 7.49 -14.84 -13.88
C GLY A 241 7.68 -13.59 -14.72
N VAL A 242 6.91 -13.41 -15.80
CA VAL A 242 6.92 -12.18 -16.60
C VAL A 242 6.37 -11.00 -15.79
N LEU A 243 5.26 -11.19 -15.07
CA LEU A 243 4.67 -10.15 -14.22
C LEU A 243 5.62 -9.70 -13.10
N VAL A 244 6.31 -10.63 -12.44
CA VAL A 244 7.35 -10.32 -11.45
C VAL A 244 8.48 -9.51 -12.08
N SER A 245 8.85 -9.84 -13.31
CA SER A 245 9.86 -9.10 -14.06
C SER A 245 9.40 -7.66 -14.34
N CYS A 246 8.11 -7.45 -14.68
CA CYS A 246 7.52 -6.12 -14.80
C CYS A 246 7.55 -5.34 -13.48
N CYS A 247 7.25 -5.99 -12.35
CA CYS A 247 7.40 -5.37 -11.03
C CYS A 247 8.84 -4.92 -10.77
N PHE A 248 9.84 -5.76 -11.06
CA PHE A 248 11.25 -5.39 -10.90
C PHE A 248 11.70 -4.27 -11.81
N VAL A 249 11.18 -4.20 -13.05
CA VAL A 249 11.41 -3.05 -13.93
C VAL A 249 10.84 -1.77 -13.33
N LEU A 250 9.61 -1.79 -12.80
CA LEU A 250 9.03 -0.63 -12.12
C LEU A 250 9.82 -0.21 -10.87
N LEU A 251 10.29 -1.17 -10.06
CA LEU A 251 11.16 -0.90 -8.91
C LEU A 251 12.49 -0.28 -9.36
N GLY A 252 13.10 -0.83 -10.41
CA GLY A 252 14.36 -0.31 -10.97
C GLY A 252 14.20 1.12 -11.49
N LEU A 253 13.10 1.41 -12.20
CA LEU A 253 12.77 2.75 -12.66
C LEU A 253 12.57 3.74 -11.50
N GLU A 254 11.93 3.33 -10.39
CA GLU A 254 11.79 4.19 -9.21
C GLU A 254 13.16 4.55 -8.63
N VAL A 255 14.06 3.58 -8.48
CA VAL A 255 15.39 3.80 -7.92
C VAL A 255 16.19 4.77 -8.81
N LEU A 256 16.10 4.63 -10.13
CA LEU A 256 16.76 5.50 -11.10
C LEU A 256 16.21 6.93 -11.07
N VAL A 257 14.89 7.10 -11.01
CA VAL A 257 14.24 8.42 -11.03
C VAL A 257 14.37 9.14 -9.68
N ARG A 258 14.39 8.39 -8.58
CA ARG A 258 14.45 8.93 -7.22
C ARG A 258 15.77 9.68 -6.92
N GLY A 259 16.90 9.20 -7.44
CA GLY A 259 18.23 9.78 -7.21
C GLY A 259 18.69 9.74 -5.74
N GLU A 260 19.84 10.37 -5.44
CA GLU A 260 20.46 10.32 -4.10
C GLU A 260 19.98 11.40 -3.13
N GLU A 261 19.05 12.27 -3.54
CA GLU A 261 18.80 13.48 -2.79
C GLU A 261 17.98 13.29 -1.52
N ARG A 262 18.59 13.70 -0.42
CA ARG A 262 18.00 13.73 0.91
C ARG A 262 17.65 15.18 1.25
N TYR A 263 16.38 15.53 1.09
CA TYR A 263 15.86 16.79 1.60
C TYR A 263 15.77 16.71 3.13
N ALA A 264 16.87 17.03 3.80
CA ALA A 264 16.89 17.20 5.25
C ALA A 264 16.44 18.64 5.58
N ARG A 265 15.56 18.77 6.57
CA ARG A 265 15.25 20.08 7.14
C ARG A 265 16.51 20.61 7.84
N VAL A 266 17.12 21.65 7.28
CA VAL A 266 18.30 22.29 7.88
C VAL A 266 17.83 23.25 8.96
N GLY A 267 17.99 22.84 10.23
CA GLY A 267 17.74 23.70 11.40
C GLY A 267 16.40 23.48 12.10
N SER A 268 16.33 23.91 13.36
CA SER A 268 15.16 23.86 14.24
C SER A 268 14.12 24.96 13.95
N GLY A 269 14.13 25.50 12.73
CA GLY A 269 13.45 26.75 12.35
C GLY A 269 12.03 26.86 12.91
N ALA A 270 11.69 28.07 13.42
CA ALA A 270 10.39 28.37 14.00
C ALA A 270 9.27 27.93 13.05
N ALA A 271 8.23 27.28 13.60
CA ALA A 271 7.07 26.85 12.83
C ALA A 271 6.35 28.08 12.24
N ARG A 272 6.66 28.45 10.99
CA ARG A 272 5.94 29.50 10.28
C ARG A 272 4.66 28.92 9.68
N HIS A 273 3.55 29.62 9.90
CA HIS A 273 2.31 29.32 9.19
C HIS A 273 2.49 29.67 7.73
N GLN A 274 2.30 28.67 6.86
CA GLN A 274 2.37 28.88 5.43
C GLN A 274 1.17 29.71 4.97
N GLN A 275 1.43 30.81 4.25
CA GLN A 275 0.36 31.60 3.66
C GLN A 275 -0.33 30.80 2.56
N ARG A 276 -1.66 30.73 2.64
CA ARG A 276 -2.49 30.08 1.63
C ARG A 276 -2.60 30.98 0.40
N THR A 277 -2.46 30.39 -0.78
CA THR A 277 -2.65 31.10 -2.05
C THR A 277 -4.14 31.34 -2.26
N SER A 278 -4.54 32.58 -2.57
CA SER A 278 -5.93 32.90 -2.87
C SER A 278 -6.31 32.41 -4.26
N LEU A 279 -7.40 31.64 -4.36
CA LEU A 279 -7.89 31.09 -5.62
C LEU A 279 -8.68 32.13 -6.43
N GLY A 280 -9.38 33.05 -5.78
CA GLY A 280 -10.21 34.06 -6.45
C GLY A 280 -11.20 33.41 -7.43
N ARG A 281 -11.11 33.77 -8.73
CA ARG A 281 -11.95 33.18 -9.80
C ARG A 281 -11.69 31.69 -10.05
N ALA A 282 -10.51 31.17 -9.68
CA ALA A 282 -10.19 29.75 -9.80
C ALA A 282 -10.87 28.88 -8.74
N THR A 283 -11.59 29.47 -7.79
CA THR A 283 -12.33 28.72 -6.76
C THR A 283 -13.41 27.83 -7.36
N LEU A 284 -14.19 28.36 -8.32
CA LEU A 284 -15.26 27.61 -8.97
C LEU A 284 -14.76 26.38 -9.75
N PRO A 285 -13.79 26.48 -10.67
CA PRO A 285 -13.26 25.29 -11.36
C PRO A 285 -12.56 24.31 -10.41
N SER A 286 -11.94 24.80 -9.32
CA SER A 286 -11.32 23.93 -8.31
C SER A 286 -12.36 23.11 -7.54
N LEU A 287 -13.48 23.74 -7.15
CA LEU A 287 -14.60 23.05 -6.52
C LEU A 287 -15.28 22.09 -7.49
N LEU A 288 -15.46 22.48 -8.76
CA LEU A 288 -16.01 21.60 -9.78
C LEU A 288 -15.17 20.34 -9.95
N LEU A 289 -13.85 20.47 -10.05
CA LEU A 289 -12.95 19.32 -10.12
C LEU A 289 -13.14 18.37 -8.93
N LEU A 290 -13.18 18.93 -7.72
CA LEU A 290 -13.37 18.15 -6.48
C LEU A 290 -14.74 17.46 -6.42
N VAL A 291 -15.80 18.15 -6.80
CA VAL A 291 -17.16 17.59 -6.89
C VAL A 291 -17.18 16.45 -7.90
N VAL A 292 -16.66 16.67 -9.11
CA VAL A 292 -16.63 15.65 -10.17
C VAL A 292 -15.87 14.42 -9.70
N ILE A 293 -14.65 14.57 -9.18
CA ILE A 293 -13.86 13.43 -8.70
C ILE A 293 -14.55 12.71 -7.54
N THR A 294 -15.18 13.44 -6.62
CA THR A 294 -15.93 12.83 -5.50
C THR A 294 -17.14 12.05 -6.01
N LEU A 295 -17.90 12.59 -6.97
CA LEU A 295 -19.05 11.90 -7.56
C LEU A 295 -18.63 10.66 -8.35
N LEU A 296 -17.54 10.74 -9.10
CA LEU A 296 -16.99 9.61 -9.86
C LEU A 296 -16.44 8.51 -8.93
N ALA A 297 -15.78 8.90 -7.84
CA ALA A 297 -15.16 7.95 -6.91
C ALA A 297 -16.14 7.35 -5.90
N LEU A 298 -17.01 8.16 -5.32
CA LEU A 298 -17.91 7.74 -4.25
C LEU A 298 -19.35 7.67 -4.74
N GLY A 299 -19.80 8.68 -5.49
CA GLY A 299 -21.17 8.77 -5.97
C GLY A 299 -21.59 7.57 -6.79
N VAL A 300 -20.80 7.17 -7.80
CA VAL A 300 -21.13 6.02 -8.66
C VAL A 300 -21.28 4.72 -7.85
N PRO A 301 -20.31 4.30 -7.01
CA PRO A 301 -20.48 3.14 -6.13
C PRO A 301 -21.66 3.23 -5.16
N PHE A 302 -21.84 4.36 -4.48
CA PHE A 302 -22.93 4.46 -3.50
C PHE A 302 -24.32 4.43 -4.16
N VAL A 303 -24.49 5.07 -5.32
CA VAL A 303 -25.75 5.03 -6.06
C VAL A 303 -26.04 3.63 -6.59
N THR A 304 -25.05 2.92 -7.14
CA THR A 304 -25.27 1.56 -7.64
C THR A 304 -25.52 0.55 -6.54
N ILE A 305 -24.72 0.55 -5.48
CA ILE A 305 -24.94 -0.33 -4.32
C ILE A 305 -26.32 -0.02 -3.70
N GLY A 306 -26.65 1.26 -3.52
CA GLY A 306 -27.95 1.67 -2.99
C GLY A 306 -29.12 1.25 -3.88
N GLY A 307 -28.97 1.39 -5.20
CA GLY A 307 -29.96 0.96 -6.19
C GLY A 307 -30.21 -0.54 -6.15
N TRP A 308 -29.15 -1.36 -6.08
CA TRP A 308 -29.26 -2.81 -5.97
C TRP A 308 -29.82 -3.29 -4.62
N LEU A 309 -29.44 -2.63 -3.52
CA LEU A 309 -30.04 -2.89 -2.21
C LEU A 309 -31.54 -2.58 -2.21
N ALA A 310 -31.95 -1.48 -2.84
CA ALA A 310 -33.37 -1.13 -2.97
C ALA A 310 -34.12 -2.13 -3.85
N ALA A 311 -33.53 -2.54 -4.98
CA ALA A 311 -34.12 -3.52 -5.89
C ALA A 311 -34.24 -4.92 -5.27
N GLY A 312 -33.24 -5.34 -4.50
CA GLY A 312 -33.23 -6.62 -3.80
C GLY A 312 -34.16 -6.68 -2.57
N GLY A 313 -34.51 -5.52 -2.01
CA GLY A 313 -35.40 -5.43 -0.85
C GLY A 313 -34.87 -6.18 0.38
N SER A 314 -35.76 -6.79 1.17
CA SER A 314 -35.37 -7.60 2.34
C SER A 314 -34.83 -8.98 1.98
N ALA A 315 -35.12 -9.49 0.78
CA ALA A 315 -34.76 -10.85 0.37
C ALA A 315 -33.23 -11.06 0.25
N VAL A 316 -32.49 -10.01 -0.11
CA VAL A 316 -31.02 -10.06 -0.25
C VAL A 316 -30.30 -10.03 1.10
N TRP A 317 -30.97 -9.65 2.20
CA TRP A 317 -30.42 -9.61 3.55
C TRP A 317 -30.49 -10.97 4.24
N ARG A 318 -29.81 -11.96 3.66
CA ARG A 318 -29.69 -13.33 4.18
C ARG A 318 -28.72 -13.35 5.37
N LEU A 319 -29.22 -12.99 6.54
CA LEU A 319 -28.40 -12.74 7.75
C LEU A 319 -27.57 -13.95 8.21
N ASP A 320 -28.02 -15.16 7.92
CA ASP A 320 -27.31 -16.40 8.17
C ASP A 320 -26.03 -16.50 7.32
N GLU A 321 -26.14 -16.29 6.00
CA GLU A 321 -24.99 -16.31 5.09
C GLU A 321 -24.07 -15.11 5.32
N ILE A 322 -24.64 -13.92 5.46
CA ILE A 322 -23.91 -12.68 5.71
C ILE A 322 -23.17 -12.75 7.04
N GLY A 323 -23.82 -13.27 8.09
CA GLY A 323 -23.23 -13.42 9.42
C GLY A 323 -22.03 -14.38 9.41
N LEU A 324 -22.16 -15.52 8.71
CA LEU A 324 -21.05 -16.45 8.50
C LEU A 324 -19.89 -15.78 7.75
N ALA A 325 -20.20 -15.07 6.66
CA ALA A 325 -19.19 -14.44 5.83
C ALA A 325 -18.45 -13.31 6.54
N LEU A 326 -19.19 -12.48 7.28
CA LEU A 326 -18.65 -11.45 8.15
C LEU A 326 -17.75 -12.06 9.23
N GLY A 327 -18.20 -13.12 9.89
CA GLY A 327 -17.44 -13.82 10.93
C GLY A 327 -16.12 -14.39 10.41
N GLN A 328 -16.15 -15.07 9.27
CA GLN A 328 -14.95 -15.62 8.64
C GLN A 328 -13.99 -14.53 8.17
N THR A 329 -14.51 -13.46 7.54
CA THR A 329 -13.70 -12.30 7.14
C THR A 329 -13.03 -11.64 8.33
N LEU A 330 -13.76 -11.37 9.41
CA LEU A 330 -13.21 -10.77 10.62
C LEU A 330 -12.14 -11.66 11.27
N PHE A 331 -12.42 -12.96 11.37
CA PHE A 331 -11.47 -13.91 11.92
C PHE A 331 -10.17 -13.95 11.11
N LEU A 332 -10.26 -14.10 9.79
CA LEU A 332 -9.10 -14.14 8.90
C LEU A 332 -8.33 -12.81 8.90
N ALA A 333 -9.03 -11.68 8.88
CA ALA A 333 -8.42 -10.35 8.91
C ALA A 333 -7.65 -10.11 10.21
N LEU A 334 -8.25 -10.45 11.37
CA LEU A 334 -7.59 -10.27 12.67
C LEU A 334 -6.43 -11.26 12.87
N ALA A 335 -6.63 -12.54 12.55
CA ALA A 335 -5.61 -13.57 12.71
C ALA A 335 -4.42 -13.31 11.76
N GLY A 336 -4.69 -13.01 10.49
CA GLY A 336 -3.66 -12.69 9.50
C GLY A 336 -2.94 -11.39 9.83
N ALA A 337 -3.64 -10.35 10.30
CA ALA A 337 -3.01 -9.11 10.70
C ALA A 337 -2.14 -9.24 11.94
N LEU A 338 -2.58 -10.02 12.93
CA LEU A 338 -1.76 -10.35 14.09
C LEU A 338 -0.50 -11.09 13.66
N LEU A 339 -0.63 -12.13 12.82
CA LEU A 339 0.48 -12.92 12.32
C LEU A 339 1.49 -12.06 11.54
N ALA A 340 1.01 -11.21 10.62
CA ALA A 340 1.85 -10.29 9.87
C ALA A 340 2.58 -9.29 10.78
N THR A 341 1.89 -8.76 11.80
CA THR A 341 2.47 -7.79 12.75
C THR A 341 3.56 -8.46 13.61
N VAL A 342 3.30 -9.67 14.10
CA VAL A 342 4.27 -10.45 14.88
C VAL A 342 5.48 -10.82 14.02
N ALA A 343 5.27 -11.27 12.78
CA ALA A 343 6.35 -11.60 11.83
C ALA A 343 7.18 -10.35 11.45
N ALA A 344 6.55 -9.19 11.32
CA ALA A 344 7.23 -7.94 11.03
C ALA A 344 8.05 -7.38 12.20
N MET A 345 7.71 -7.76 13.44
CA MET A 345 8.26 -7.15 14.66
C MET A 345 9.79 -7.27 14.80
N PRO A 346 10.43 -8.47 14.62
CA PRO A 346 11.88 -8.60 14.74
C PRO A 346 12.62 -7.72 13.74
N MET A 347 12.11 -7.66 12.51
CA MET A 347 12.74 -6.93 11.44
C MET A 347 12.56 -5.41 11.59
N ALA A 348 11.38 -4.94 12.04
CA ALA A 348 11.16 -3.55 12.40
C ALA A 348 12.08 -3.10 13.55
N TRP A 349 12.29 -3.98 14.55
CA TRP A 349 13.17 -3.68 15.68
C TRP A 349 14.63 -3.53 15.24
N ILE A 350 15.16 -4.47 14.46
CA ILE A 350 16.55 -4.45 13.98
C ILE A 350 16.78 -3.22 13.08
N SER A 351 15.81 -2.88 12.23
CA SER A 351 15.82 -1.69 11.35
C SER A 351 16.17 -0.40 12.10
N ILE A 352 15.57 -0.22 13.28
CA ILE A 352 15.68 1.01 14.07
C ILE A 352 16.80 0.93 15.12
N ARG A 353 16.92 -0.20 15.82
CA ARG A 353 17.77 -0.32 17.01
C ARG A 353 19.18 -0.85 16.71
N ALA A 354 19.35 -1.60 15.63
CA ALA A 354 20.63 -2.21 15.26
C ALA A 354 20.93 -2.10 13.75
N PRO A 355 21.05 -0.88 13.21
CA PRO A 355 21.26 -0.69 11.78
C PRO A 355 22.62 -1.23 11.33
N GLY A 356 22.63 -1.98 10.23
CA GLY A 356 23.80 -2.69 9.72
C GLY A 356 23.61 -3.24 8.30
N PRO A 357 24.66 -3.84 7.70
CA PRO A 357 24.59 -4.38 6.34
C PRO A 357 23.59 -5.53 6.22
N LEU A 358 23.58 -6.46 7.18
CA LEU A 358 22.61 -7.55 7.24
C LEU A 358 21.16 -7.03 7.30
N GLN A 359 20.93 -5.98 8.10
CA GLN A 359 19.63 -5.34 8.18
C GLN A 359 19.21 -4.76 6.83
N ARG A 360 20.09 -4.05 6.12
CA ARG A 360 19.79 -3.55 4.76
C ARG A 360 19.45 -4.67 3.79
N LEU A 361 20.14 -5.80 3.87
CA LEU A 361 19.83 -6.99 3.06
C LEU A 361 18.43 -7.53 3.38
N LEU A 362 18.12 -7.75 4.65
CA LEU A 362 16.80 -8.23 5.09
C LEU A 362 15.68 -7.28 4.64
N GLU A 363 15.91 -5.97 4.74
CA GLU A 363 14.98 -4.96 4.24
C GLU A 363 14.80 -5.01 2.74
N GLY A 364 15.88 -5.22 1.98
CA GLY A 364 15.81 -5.45 0.54
C GLY A 364 14.95 -6.66 0.20
N CYS A 365 15.09 -7.78 0.92
CA CYS A 365 14.27 -8.97 0.72
C CYS A 365 12.78 -8.66 0.89
N ASN A 366 12.38 -7.99 1.97
CA ASN A 366 10.95 -7.68 2.15
C ASN A 366 10.43 -6.59 1.21
N TYR A 367 11.30 -5.69 0.75
CA TYR A 367 10.92 -4.71 -0.26
C TYR A 367 10.63 -5.39 -1.61
N ILE A 368 11.48 -6.35 -2.00
CA ILE A 368 11.27 -7.20 -3.18
C ILE A 368 9.96 -7.98 -3.04
N VAL A 369 9.76 -8.67 -1.92
CA VAL A 369 8.56 -9.50 -1.71
C VAL A 369 7.30 -8.65 -1.63
N GLY A 370 7.38 -7.47 -1.03
CA GLY A 370 6.27 -6.52 -0.97
C GLY A 370 5.87 -5.93 -2.31
N SER A 371 6.70 -6.08 -3.34
CA SER A 371 6.36 -5.72 -4.72
C SER A 371 5.70 -6.84 -5.51
N LEU A 372 5.71 -8.07 -4.99
CA LEU A 372 5.11 -9.21 -5.67
C LEU A 372 3.59 -9.09 -5.63
N PRO A 373 2.90 -9.26 -6.77
CA PRO A 373 1.45 -9.34 -6.79
C PRO A 373 0.91 -10.47 -5.93
N GLY A 374 -0.27 -10.25 -5.38
CA GLY A 374 -0.95 -11.25 -4.55
C GLY A 374 -1.18 -12.58 -5.27
N VAL A 375 -1.57 -12.52 -6.56
CA VAL A 375 -1.74 -13.69 -7.42
C VAL A 375 -0.47 -14.53 -7.53
N VAL A 376 0.70 -13.88 -7.56
CA VAL A 376 2.01 -14.55 -7.69
C VAL A 376 2.34 -15.31 -6.41
N ILE A 377 2.12 -14.66 -5.25
CA ILE A 377 2.30 -15.31 -3.94
C ILE A 377 1.34 -16.49 -3.80
N ALA A 378 0.07 -16.30 -4.17
CA ALA A 378 -0.96 -17.33 -4.11
C ALA A 378 -0.62 -18.53 -4.99
N LEU A 379 -0.30 -18.31 -6.27
CA LEU A 379 0.05 -19.37 -7.22
C LEU A 379 1.29 -20.16 -6.78
N ALA A 380 2.31 -19.47 -6.27
CA ALA A 380 3.49 -20.13 -5.76
C ALA A 380 3.16 -21.02 -4.55
N LEU A 381 2.38 -20.52 -3.59
CA LEU A 381 1.95 -21.30 -2.42
C LEU A 381 1.05 -22.48 -2.81
N VAL A 382 0.15 -22.33 -3.78
CA VAL A 382 -0.62 -23.45 -4.34
C VAL A 382 0.35 -24.50 -4.87
N THR A 383 1.28 -24.10 -5.72
CA THR A 383 2.16 -25.08 -6.38
C THR A 383 3.11 -25.76 -5.39
N ILE A 384 3.63 -25.02 -4.39
CA ILE A 384 4.44 -25.56 -3.29
C ILE A 384 3.64 -26.59 -2.50
N THR A 385 2.44 -26.22 -2.05
CA THR A 385 1.63 -27.11 -1.22
C THR A 385 1.21 -28.34 -2.01
N VAL A 386 0.71 -28.20 -3.24
CA VAL A 386 0.31 -29.35 -4.08
C VAL A 386 1.49 -30.29 -4.37
N ARG A 387 2.70 -29.78 -4.64
CA ARG A 387 3.85 -30.63 -5.02
C ARG A 387 4.66 -31.19 -3.85
N ILE A 388 4.79 -30.43 -2.77
CA ILE A 388 5.76 -30.72 -1.69
C ILE A 388 5.04 -31.00 -0.36
N ALA A 389 3.95 -30.27 -0.08
CA ALA A 389 3.30 -30.29 1.23
C ALA A 389 1.78 -30.39 1.08
N LEU A 390 1.30 -31.44 0.39
CA LEU A 390 -0.11 -31.60 0.02
C LEU A 390 -1.08 -31.49 1.21
N PRO A 391 -0.76 -31.98 2.43
CA PRO A 391 -1.63 -31.80 3.60
C PRO A 391 -1.88 -30.34 4.00
N LEU A 392 -1.05 -29.39 3.54
CA LEU A 392 -1.23 -27.96 3.78
C LEU A 392 -2.03 -27.27 2.68
N TYR A 393 -2.27 -27.92 1.54
CA TYR A 393 -3.06 -27.33 0.46
C TYR A 393 -4.51 -27.11 0.92
N GLN A 394 -5.08 -25.95 0.58
CA GLN A 394 -6.45 -25.57 0.97
C GLN A 394 -6.70 -25.66 2.48
N THR A 395 -5.76 -25.14 3.29
CA THR A 395 -5.91 -25.08 4.76
C THR A 395 -5.87 -23.64 5.28
N LEU A 396 -6.44 -23.44 6.48
CA LEU A 396 -6.36 -22.16 7.18
C LEU A 396 -4.91 -21.69 7.38
N PHE A 397 -3.98 -22.63 7.60
CA PHE A 397 -2.57 -22.31 7.77
C PHE A 397 -2.00 -21.62 6.52
N THR A 398 -2.23 -22.19 5.35
CA THR A 398 -1.66 -21.68 4.09
C THR A 398 -2.20 -20.31 3.72
N ILE A 399 -3.50 -20.06 3.92
CA ILE A 399 -4.07 -18.74 3.65
C ILE A 399 -3.57 -17.68 4.63
N LEU A 400 -3.38 -18.02 5.92
CA LEU A 400 -2.79 -17.10 6.89
C LEU A 400 -1.33 -16.79 6.58
N VAL A 401 -0.55 -17.78 6.13
CA VAL A 401 0.81 -17.56 5.64
C VAL A 401 0.81 -16.65 4.41
N ALA A 402 -0.09 -16.88 3.45
CA ALA A 402 -0.23 -16.01 2.27
C ALA A 402 -0.49 -14.56 2.66
N TYR A 403 -1.48 -14.32 3.53
CA TYR A 403 -1.78 -12.98 4.04
C TYR A 403 -0.61 -12.36 4.81
N ALA A 404 0.08 -13.14 5.64
CA ALA A 404 1.25 -12.66 6.36
C ALA A 404 2.34 -12.19 5.38
N LEU A 405 2.60 -12.94 4.30
CA LEU A 405 3.58 -12.57 3.28
C LEU A 405 3.16 -11.33 2.48
N MET A 406 1.91 -11.29 2.01
CA MET A 406 1.38 -10.19 1.19
C MET A 406 1.35 -8.86 1.94
N PHE A 407 0.98 -8.88 3.22
CA PHE A 407 0.75 -7.67 4.00
C PHE A 407 1.86 -7.35 5.01
N LEU A 408 2.92 -8.17 5.09
CA LEU A 408 4.13 -7.90 5.88
C LEU A 408 4.69 -6.48 5.68
N PRO A 409 4.81 -5.95 4.44
CA PRO A 409 5.38 -4.61 4.23
C PRO A 409 4.55 -3.51 4.89
N ARG A 410 3.22 -3.66 4.88
CA ARG A 410 2.29 -2.69 5.49
C ARG A 410 2.47 -2.66 7.02
N ALA A 411 2.63 -3.82 7.65
CA ALA A 411 2.94 -3.91 9.08
C ALA A 411 4.30 -3.26 9.42
N LEU A 412 5.33 -3.51 8.59
CA LEU A 412 6.68 -2.99 8.82
C LEU A 412 6.74 -1.47 8.83
N VAL A 413 6.03 -0.79 7.93
CA VAL A 413 6.04 0.68 7.85
C VAL A 413 5.52 1.29 9.16
N SER A 414 4.38 0.84 9.66
CA SER A 414 3.78 1.33 10.90
C SER A 414 4.62 0.99 12.12
N LEU A 415 5.15 -0.24 12.19
CA LEU A 415 5.98 -0.69 13.30
C LEU A 415 7.30 0.10 13.39
N ARG A 416 7.98 0.34 12.25
CA ARG A 416 9.22 1.15 12.23
C ARG A 416 8.99 2.55 12.74
N ALA A 417 7.94 3.22 12.26
CA ALA A 417 7.60 4.57 12.70
C ALA A 417 7.32 4.62 14.22
N SER A 418 6.68 3.59 14.76
CA SER A 418 6.30 3.51 16.17
C SER A 418 7.49 3.19 17.09
N ILE A 419 8.35 2.24 16.69
CA ILE A 419 9.58 1.90 17.44
C ILE A 419 10.56 3.08 17.43
N ALA A 420 10.65 3.82 16.32
CA ALA A 420 11.49 5.00 16.20
C ALA A 420 11.11 6.11 17.20
N GLN A 421 9.84 6.21 17.57
CA GLN A 421 9.35 7.17 18.56
C GLN A 421 9.61 6.75 20.01
N ALA A 422 9.87 5.46 20.27
CA ALA A 422 10.17 4.98 21.63
C ALA A 422 11.64 5.32 22.00
N PRO A 423 11.91 6.15 23.02
CA PRO A 423 13.29 6.51 23.41
C PRO A 423 14.09 5.28 23.84
N VAL A 424 15.37 5.20 23.44
CA VAL A 424 16.27 4.10 23.84
C VAL A 424 16.64 4.25 25.33
N GLU A 425 16.59 5.47 25.84
CA GLU A 425 16.94 5.87 27.19
C GLU A 425 16.03 5.21 28.23
N LEU A 426 14.73 5.06 27.93
CA LEU A 426 13.78 4.38 28.81
C LEU A 426 14.12 2.90 28.98
N GLU A 427 14.57 2.25 27.90
CA GLU A 427 15.00 0.84 27.96
C GLU A 427 16.29 0.68 28.78
N ARG A 428 17.22 1.65 28.66
CA ARG A 428 18.45 1.69 29.47
C ARG A 428 18.14 1.92 30.94
N ALA A 429 17.25 2.87 31.26
CA ALA A 429 16.82 3.13 32.63
C ALA A 429 16.20 1.88 33.27
N ALA A 430 15.32 1.18 32.53
CA ALA A 430 14.75 -0.10 32.99
C ALA A 430 15.83 -1.17 33.22
N SER A 431 16.83 -1.25 32.34
CA SER A 431 17.96 -2.19 32.50
C SER A 431 18.84 -1.85 33.71
N SER A 432 19.10 -0.56 33.96
CA SER A 432 19.86 -0.10 35.13
C SER A 432 19.13 -0.36 36.45
N LEU A 433 17.79 -0.45 36.43
CA LEU A 433 16.96 -0.87 37.56
C LEU A 433 16.92 -2.40 37.76
N GLY A 434 17.86 -3.14 37.15
CA GLY A 434 18.00 -4.59 37.32
C GLY A 434 17.07 -5.44 36.44
N ARG A 435 16.29 -4.83 35.53
CA ARG A 435 15.45 -5.63 34.62
C ARG A 435 16.31 -6.28 33.52
N PRO A 436 16.12 -7.58 33.24
CA PRO A 436 16.79 -8.23 32.13
C PRO A 436 16.39 -7.59 30.79
N PRO A 437 17.24 -7.64 29.75
CA PRO A 437 17.03 -6.93 28.49
C PRO A 437 15.66 -7.19 27.83
N LEU A 438 15.16 -8.43 27.90
CA LEU A 438 13.87 -8.79 27.33
C LEU A 438 12.70 -8.13 28.09
N GLN A 439 12.77 -8.11 29.42
CA GLN A 439 11.74 -7.48 30.25
C GLN A 439 11.79 -5.96 30.15
N ALA A 440 12.99 -5.37 30.03
CA ALA A 440 13.16 -3.95 29.75
C ALA A 440 12.51 -3.58 28.40
N LEU A 441 12.77 -4.36 27.34
CA LEU A 441 12.20 -4.16 26.01
C LEU A 441 10.67 -4.30 25.99
N TRP A 442 10.11 -5.32 26.64
CA TRP A 442 8.67 -5.53 26.75
C TRP A 442 7.97 -4.40 27.52
N SER A 443 8.51 -4.03 28.68
CA SER A 443 7.90 -3.03 29.55
C SER A 443 8.03 -1.59 29.05
N THR A 444 8.93 -1.32 28.10
CA THR A 444 9.17 0.01 27.54
C THR A 444 8.85 0.06 26.05
N THR A 445 9.78 -0.36 25.19
CA THR A 445 9.68 -0.23 23.72
C THR A 445 8.42 -0.87 23.16
N ILE A 446 8.13 -2.14 23.49
CA ILE A 446 6.94 -2.82 22.96
C ILE A 446 5.68 -2.11 23.42
N ARG A 447 5.54 -1.83 24.72
CA ARG A 447 4.36 -1.17 25.30
C ARG A 447 4.13 0.23 24.71
N LEU A 448 5.18 1.01 24.53
CA LEU A 448 5.10 2.34 23.90
C LEU A 448 4.78 2.25 22.40
N SER A 449 5.27 1.21 21.72
CA SER A 449 4.96 0.97 20.31
C SER A 449 3.58 0.34 20.08
N ALA A 450 2.92 -0.20 21.12
CA ALA A 450 1.68 -0.97 21.00
C ALA A 450 0.53 -0.22 20.31
N PRO A 451 0.26 1.08 20.58
CA PRO A 451 -0.78 1.82 19.86
C PRO A 451 -0.49 1.94 18.35
N GLY A 452 0.79 2.09 17.99
CA GLY A 452 1.21 2.17 16.61
C GLY A 452 1.31 0.80 15.92
N ALA A 453 1.60 -0.26 16.68
CA ALA A 453 1.45 -1.65 16.23
C ALA A 453 -0.02 -1.99 15.96
N ALA A 454 -0.94 -1.59 16.85
CA ALA A 454 -2.38 -1.78 16.67
C ALA A 454 -2.89 -1.02 15.43
N ALA A 455 -2.40 0.21 15.20
CA ALA A 455 -2.64 0.92 13.95
C ALA A 455 -2.16 0.13 12.73
N GLY A 456 -0.92 -0.38 12.74
CA GLY A 456 -0.39 -1.21 11.65
C GLY A 456 -1.21 -2.48 11.40
N MET A 457 -1.60 -3.17 12.48
CA MET A 457 -2.48 -4.34 12.44
C MET A 457 -3.83 -4.00 11.80
N ALA A 458 -4.42 -2.85 12.14
CA ALA A 458 -5.67 -2.39 11.54
C ALA A 458 -5.53 -2.16 10.02
N LEU A 459 -4.40 -1.63 9.55
CA LEU A 459 -4.14 -1.44 8.11
C LEU A 459 -3.94 -2.76 7.37
N VAL A 460 -3.32 -3.74 8.01
CA VAL A 460 -3.20 -5.09 7.45
C VAL A 460 -4.57 -5.76 7.39
N ALA A 461 -5.36 -5.67 8.47
CA ALA A 461 -6.70 -6.23 8.53
C ALA A 461 -7.62 -5.64 7.43
N LEU A 462 -7.51 -4.33 7.16
CA LEU A 462 -8.21 -3.69 6.04
C LEU A 462 -7.83 -4.34 4.69
N GLY A 463 -6.54 -4.61 4.49
CA GLY A 463 -6.06 -5.29 3.28
C GLY A 463 -6.62 -6.71 3.13
N ILE A 464 -6.58 -7.49 4.21
CA ILE A 464 -7.07 -8.88 4.21
C ILE A 464 -8.59 -8.94 4.02
N MET A 465 -9.33 -8.02 4.64
CA MET A 465 -10.79 -7.95 4.50
C MET A 465 -11.24 -7.77 3.06
N ASN A 466 -10.44 -7.03 2.28
CA ASN A 466 -10.69 -6.76 0.86
C ASN A 466 -9.97 -7.75 -0.06
N GLU A 467 -9.34 -8.80 0.48
CA GLU A 467 -8.54 -9.72 -0.32
C GLU A 467 -9.36 -10.86 -0.92
N LEU A 468 -9.34 -10.91 -2.26
CA LEU A 468 -10.11 -11.86 -3.05
C LEU A 468 -9.23 -12.96 -3.64
N THR A 469 -8.16 -12.59 -4.34
CA THR A 469 -7.44 -13.49 -5.24
C THR A 469 -6.72 -14.61 -4.50
N ALA A 470 -5.96 -14.29 -3.46
CA ALA A 470 -5.30 -15.33 -2.66
C ALA A 470 -6.31 -16.23 -1.95
N THR A 471 -7.41 -15.66 -1.47
CA THR A 471 -8.50 -16.38 -0.83
C THR A 471 -9.13 -17.39 -1.78
N GLN A 472 -9.43 -16.99 -3.02
CA GLN A 472 -9.99 -17.90 -4.03
C GLN A 472 -9.08 -19.08 -4.36
N MET A 473 -7.78 -18.86 -4.41
CA MET A 473 -6.81 -19.88 -4.84
C MET A 473 -6.40 -20.84 -3.71
N LEU A 474 -6.43 -20.37 -2.45
CA LEU A 474 -5.82 -21.08 -1.32
C LEU A 474 -6.80 -21.45 -0.20
N ALA A 475 -8.01 -20.89 -0.16
CA ALA A 475 -8.91 -21.14 0.96
C ALA A 475 -9.43 -22.60 0.97
N PRO A 476 -9.65 -23.18 2.17
CA PRO A 476 -10.37 -24.44 2.29
C PRO A 476 -11.79 -24.34 1.73
N ASN A 477 -12.29 -25.47 1.24
CA ASN A 477 -13.70 -25.63 0.87
C ASN A 477 -14.60 -25.21 2.04
N GLY A 478 -15.62 -24.40 1.73
CA GLY A 478 -16.53 -23.84 2.73
C GLY A 478 -16.09 -22.49 3.32
N THR A 479 -14.92 -21.97 2.95
CA THR A 479 -14.56 -20.57 3.27
C THR A 479 -15.33 -19.62 2.36
N ARG A 480 -16.13 -18.75 2.97
CA ARG A 480 -16.99 -17.77 2.31
C ARG A 480 -16.74 -16.41 2.95
N THR A 481 -15.66 -15.72 2.60
CA THR A 481 -15.45 -14.34 3.05
C THR A 481 -16.43 -13.38 2.36
N LEU A 482 -16.62 -12.17 2.90
CA LEU A 482 -17.40 -11.11 2.25
C LEU A 482 -16.98 -10.87 0.78
N ALA A 483 -15.67 -10.84 0.51
CA ALA A 483 -15.13 -10.69 -0.84
C ALA A 483 -15.49 -11.88 -1.75
N MET A 484 -15.37 -13.12 -1.23
CA MET A 484 -15.74 -14.34 -1.95
C MET A 484 -17.23 -14.40 -2.25
N ALA A 485 -18.08 -14.03 -1.29
CA ALA A 485 -19.53 -14.02 -1.45
C ALA A 485 -19.97 -12.96 -2.46
N PHE A 486 -19.43 -11.74 -2.36
CA PHE A 486 -19.63 -10.69 -3.37
C PHE A 486 -19.25 -11.20 -4.76
N TRP A 487 -18.08 -11.83 -4.88
CA TRP A 487 -17.60 -12.38 -6.15
C TRP A 487 -18.49 -13.48 -6.70
N SER A 488 -18.93 -14.43 -5.87
CA SER A 488 -19.81 -15.54 -6.28
C SER A 488 -21.11 -15.00 -6.89
N TYR A 489 -21.83 -14.14 -6.19
CA TYR A 489 -23.08 -13.55 -6.67
C TYR A 489 -22.87 -12.66 -7.90
N SER A 490 -21.79 -11.88 -7.93
CA SER A 490 -21.48 -11.05 -9.11
C SER A 490 -21.12 -11.89 -10.34
N GLY A 491 -20.46 -13.03 -10.16
CA GLY A 491 -20.14 -13.97 -11.23
C GLY A 491 -21.39 -14.67 -11.80
N GLU A 492 -22.42 -14.84 -10.98
CA GLU A 492 -23.75 -15.34 -11.36
C GLU A 492 -24.66 -14.25 -11.95
N ILE A 493 -24.16 -13.00 -12.07
CA ILE A 493 -24.93 -11.82 -12.53
C ILE A 493 -26.08 -11.46 -11.54
N ASP A 494 -26.08 -12.04 -10.34
CA ASP A 494 -27.01 -11.68 -9.27
C ASP A 494 -26.49 -10.46 -8.48
N TYR A 495 -26.61 -9.30 -9.13
CA TYR A 495 -26.12 -8.03 -8.60
C TYR A 495 -26.87 -7.56 -7.36
N ALA A 496 -28.15 -7.90 -7.23
CA ALA A 496 -28.94 -7.56 -6.05
C ALA A 496 -28.41 -8.30 -4.81
N SER A 497 -28.15 -9.59 -4.92
CA SER A 497 -27.61 -10.41 -3.82
C SER A 497 -26.15 -10.10 -3.49
N ALA A 498 -25.37 -9.56 -4.43
CA ALA A 498 -24.00 -9.13 -4.18
C ALA A 498 -23.91 -7.81 -3.36
N ALA A 499 -24.90 -6.92 -3.49
CA ALA A 499 -24.85 -5.57 -2.94
C ALA A 499 -24.70 -5.47 -1.41
N PRO A 500 -25.34 -6.33 -0.58
CA PRO A 500 -25.14 -6.33 0.87
C PRO A 500 -23.68 -6.58 1.28
N TYR A 501 -22.99 -7.50 0.58
CA TYR A 501 -21.59 -7.80 0.85
C TYR A 501 -20.70 -6.59 0.52
N ALA A 502 -20.90 -5.96 -0.63
CA ALA A 502 -20.19 -4.72 -1.00
C ALA A 502 -20.43 -3.60 0.03
N PHE A 503 -21.69 -3.39 0.43
CA PHE A 503 -22.05 -2.39 1.43
C PHE A 503 -21.32 -2.62 2.76
N ILE A 504 -21.33 -3.85 3.28
CA ILE A 504 -20.67 -4.19 4.54
C ILE A 504 -19.15 -3.99 4.43
N MET A 505 -18.52 -4.41 3.34
CA MET A 505 -17.09 -4.18 3.10
C MET A 505 -16.73 -2.69 3.11
N VAL A 506 -17.53 -1.85 2.46
CA VAL A 506 -17.35 -0.38 2.47
C VAL A 506 -17.55 0.18 3.88
N ALA A 507 -18.64 -0.20 4.55
CA ALA A 507 -18.96 0.27 5.91
C ALA A 507 -17.86 -0.07 6.92
N MET A 508 -17.28 -1.27 6.83
CA MET A 508 -16.17 -1.70 7.69
C MET A 508 -14.84 -1.01 7.34
N SER A 509 -14.65 -0.63 6.08
CA SER A 509 -13.40 0.01 5.63
C SER A 509 -13.35 1.50 5.98
N LEU A 510 -14.50 2.19 6.09
CA LEU A 510 -14.59 3.63 6.36
C LEU A 510 -13.88 4.08 7.67
N PRO A 511 -14.05 3.40 8.82
CA PRO A 511 -13.32 3.77 10.05
C PRO A 511 -11.80 3.61 9.90
N LEU A 512 -11.35 2.62 9.14
CA LEU A 512 -9.94 2.32 8.93
C LEU A 512 -9.29 3.35 8.00
N THR A 513 -10.00 3.80 6.97
CA THR A 513 -9.54 4.90 6.10
C THR A 513 -9.59 6.25 6.82
N TRP A 514 -10.56 6.46 7.71
CA TRP A 514 -10.55 7.62 8.61
C TRP A 514 -9.32 7.61 9.54
N LEU A 515 -8.98 6.46 10.11
CA LEU A 515 -7.79 6.31 10.95
C LEU A 515 -6.50 6.60 10.16
N LEU A 516 -6.40 6.14 8.92
CA LEU A 516 -5.31 6.51 8.00
C LEU A 516 -5.23 8.03 7.78
N TYR A 517 -6.36 8.66 7.54
CA TYR A 517 -6.43 10.12 7.36
C TYR A 517 -5.95 10.86 8.60
N VAL A 518 -6.40 10.47 9.79
CA VAL A 518 -5.98 11.09 11.07
C VAL A 518 -4.48 10.88 11.33
N GLN A 519 -3.94 9.70 11.05
CA GLN A 519 -2.51 9.42 11.23
C GLN A 519 -1.64 10.24 10.28
N SER A 520 -2.05 10.40 9.02
CA SER A 520 -1.33 11.23 8.06
C SER A 520 -1.25 12.70 8.53
N LYS A 521 -2.26 13.19 9.27
CA LYS A 521 -2.22 14.52 9.93
C LYS A 521 -1.28 14.56 11.12
N ARG A 522 -1.37 13.60 12.05
CA ARG A 522 -0.53 13.57 13.26
C ARG A 522 0.95 13.49 12.93
N MET A 523 1.32 12.65 11.96
CA MET A 523 2.70 12.57 11.50
C MET A 523 3.21 13.90 10.94
N ALA A 524 2.33 14.77 10.43
CA ALA A 524 2.67 16.09 9.89
C ALA A 524 2.67 17.21 10.97
N GLY A 525 2.52 16.89 12.26
CA GLY A 525 2.63 17.85 13.36
C GLY A 525 1.35 18.64 13.66
N ARG A 526 0.16 18.05 13.40
CA ARG A 526 -1.15 18.61 13.77
C ARG A 526 -1.98 17.66 14.61
#